data_AF-A0A9W9F7P2-F1
#
_entry.id   AF-A0A9W9F7P2-F1
#
_cell.length_a   1.000
_cell.length_b   1.000
_cell.length_c   1.000
_cell.angle_alpha   90.00
_cell.angle_beta   90.00
_cell.angle_gamma   90.00
#
_symmetry.space_group_name_H-M   'P 1'
#
loop_
_entity.id
_entity.type
_entity.pdbx_description
1 polymer ?
#
loop_
_entity_poly.entity_id
_entity_poly.type
_entity_poly.pdbx_seq_one_letter_code
_entity_poly.pdbx_strand_id
1 'polypeptide(L)'
;MSKIVQRKREFFFGRCEIHNENPLSLSLIDFQRDFIINTTSALAVAREATKGFEQIPESASKTFIHAGNILNTTTMPPFLSLGLGKSAAAYFIQHAAVAYSDRGFKFYYADERNPDGSNASRGISGEAHAKFYLQLSETKSQGSWHQTFVKDIGYKQFS
;
A
#
# COMPACT_ATOMS: atom_id res chain seq x y z
N MET A 1 20.30 27.79 -7.31
CA MET A 1 18.93 27.73 -6.72
C MET A 1 19.03 28.03 -5.23
N SER A 2 18.22 28.95 -4.68
CA SER A 2 18.36 29.41 -3.28
C SER A 2 18.07 28.30 -2.26
N LYS A 3 18.84 28.23 -1.16
CA LYS A 3 18.67 27.29 -0.02
C LYS A 3 17.23 27.28 0.52
N ILE A 4 16.46 28.36 0.33
CA ILE A 4 15.06 28.49 0.74
C ILE A 4 14.13 27.63 -0.13
N VAL A 5 14.43 27.47 -1.42
CA VAL A 5 13.64 26.64 -2.35
C VAL A 5 13.84 25.14 -2.05
N GLN A 6 15.03 24.76 -1.59
CA GLN A 6 15.35 23.38 -1.22
C GLN A 6 14.66 22.96 0.08
N ARG A 7 14.67 23.82 1.12
CA ARG A 7 13.94 23.57 2.37
C ARG A 7 12.41 23.48 2.19
N LYS A 8 11.83 24.24 1.25
CA LYS A 8 10.39 24.13 0.95
C LYS A 8 10.03 22.80 0.26
N ARG A 9 10.94 22.20 -0.50
CA ARG A 9 10.72 20.86 -1.10
C ARG A 9 10.81 19.75 -0.05
N GLU A 10 11.74 19.85 0.89
CA GLU A 10 11.89 18.91 2.03
C GLU A 10 10.70 18.91 2.99
N PHE A 11 9.90 19.98 3.03
CA PHE A 11 8.73 20.08 3.91
C PHE A 11 7.46 19.46 3.30
N PHE A 12 7.36 19.40 1.96
CA PHE A 12 6.18 18.86 1.27
C PHE A 12 6.32 17.36 0.95
N PHE A 13 7.56 16.88 0.83
CA PHE A 13 7.92 15.47 0.80
C PHE A 13 8.81 15.25 2.01
N GLY A 14 8.26 14.74 3.12
CA GLY A 14 9.04 14.44 4.32
C GLY A 14 10.34 13.74 3.95
N ARG A 15 11.47 14.24 4.47
CA ARG A 15 12.87 13.90 4.14
C ARG A 15 13.08 12.45 3.64
N CYS A 16 12.75 12.22 2.38
CA CYS A 16 13.09 11.00 1.67
C CYS A 16 14.37 11.37 0.95
N GLU A 17 15.52 10.95 1.50
CA GLU A 17 16.80 11.19 0.86
C GLU A 17 16.81 10.42 -0.48
N ILE A 18 16.87 11.18 -1.57
CA ILE A 18 16.89 10.65 -2.93
C ILE A 18 18.32 10.20 -3.23
N HIS A 19 18.59 8.91 -3.09
CA HIS A 19 19.91 8.33 -3.37
C HIS A 19 19.96 7.71 -4.78
N ASN A 20 19.86 8.55 -5.81
CA ASN A 20 19.78 8.09 -7.20
C ASN A 20 21.02 7.31 -7.67
N GLU A 21 22.21 7.67 -7.19
CA GLU A 21 23.48 7.09 -7.64
C GLU A 21 24.03 6.01 -6.69
N ASN A 22 23.62 6.04 -5.42
CA ASN A 22 24.03 5.07 -4.41
C ASN A 22 22.85 4.72 -3.48
N PRO A 23 21.86 3.94 -3.93
CA PRO A 23 20.67 3.64 -3.13
C PRO A 23 20.99 2.97 -1.79
N LEU A 24 22.15 2.31 -1.68
CA LEU A 24 22.61 1.64 -0.46
C LEU A 24 23.25 2.59 0.56
N SER A 25 23.39 3.89 0.26
CA SER A 25 23.80 4.90 1.26
C SER A 25 22.67 5.36 2.17
N LEU A 26 21.49 4.72 2.09
CA LEU A 26 20.33 5.01 2.92
C LEU A 26 20.68 4.98 4.42
N SER A 27 20.35 6.06 5.12
CA SER A 27 20.44 6.14 6.58
C SER A 27 19.60 5.05 7.23
N LEU A 28 20.22 4.21 8.07
CA LEU A 28 19.50 3.15 8.79
C LEU A 28 18.45 3.71 9.77
N ILE A 29 18.67 4.91 10.29
CA ILE A 29 17.70 5.58 11.18
C ILE A 29 16.47 6.01 10.39
N ASP A 30 16.66 6.60 9.21
CA ASP A 30 15.55 7.00 8.34
C ASP A 30 14.81 5.77 7.81
N PHE A 31 15.55 4.73 7.41
CA PHE A 31 14.97 3.44 7.03
C PHE A 31 14.10 2.85 8.15
N GLN A 32 14.60 2.76 9.39
CA GLN A 32 13.84 2.23 10.51
C GLN A 32 12.55 3.02 10.76
N ARG A 33 12.62 4.35 10.74
CA ARG A 33 11.44 5.21 10.87
C ARG A 33 10.43 4.92 9.77
N ASP A 34 10.86 4.94 8.51
CA ASP A 34 9.98 4.76 7.36
C ASP A 34 9.37 3.35 7.32
N PHE A 35 10.14 2.33 7.72
CA PHE A 35 9.70 0.94 7.79
C PHE A 35 8.67 0.72 8.92
N ILE A 36 8.86 1.38 10.07
CA ILE A 36 7.86 1.38 11.14
C ILE A 36 6.53 1.95 10.66
N ILE A 37 6.58 3.06 9.93
CA ILE A 37 5.39 3.72 9.39
C ILE A 37 4.71 2.83 8.35
N ASN A 38 5.44 2.34 7.35
CA ASN A 38 4.83 1.65 6.20
C ASN A 38 4.48 0.19 6.48
N THR A 39 5.18 -0.48 7.41
CA THR A 39 5.09 -1.92 7.60
C THR A 39 4.71 -2.31 9.02
N THR A 40 5.51 -1.92 10.02
CA THR A 40 5.30 -2.40 11.41
C THR A 40 3.95 -1.94 11.96
N SER A 41 3.59 -0.69 11.73
CA SER A 41 2.29 -0.15 12.15
C SER A 41 1.13 -0.84 11.42
N ALA A 42 1.25 -1.04 10.10
CA ALA A 42 0.23 -1.70 9.30
C ALA A 42 0.01 -3.16 9.72
N LEU A 43 1.08 -3.88 10.06
CA LEU A 43 1.00 -5.23 10.61
C LEU A 43 0.32 -5.25 11.98
N ALA A 44 0.62 -4.28 12.85
CA ALA A 44 -0.04 -4.16 14.15
C ALA A 44 -1.56 -3.91 14.00
N VAL A 45 -1.96 -3.01 13.09
CA VAL A 45 -3.39 -2.76 12.81
C VAL A 45 -4.05 -3.99 12.21
N ALA A 46 -3.39 -4.68 11.27
CA ALA A 46 -3.92 -5.92 10.69
C ALA A 46 -4.16 -6.99 11.77
N ARG A 47 -3.23 -7.14 12.74
CA ARG A 47 -3.39 -8.07 13.87
C ARG A 47 -4.61 -7.74 14.73
N GLU A 48 -4.81 -6.46 15.09
CA GLU A 48 -5.97 -6.07 15.89
C GLU A 48 -7.28 -6.16 15.09
N ALA A 49 -7.24 -5.86 13.78
CA ALA A 49 -8.39 -6.04 12.90
C ALA A 49 -8.81 -7.52 12.83
N THR A 50 -7.86 -8.45 12.72
CA THR A 50 -8.14 -9.89 12.76
C THR A 50 -8.86 -10.29 14.05
N LYS A 51 -8.40 -9.83 15.21
CA LYS A 51 -9.08 -10.10 16.50
C LYS A 51 -10.51 -9.55 16.52
N GLY A 52 -10.74 -8.39 15.91
CA GLY A 52 -12.08 -7.82 15.75
C GLY A 52 -12.96 -8.65 14.80
N PHE A 53 -12.41 -9.11 13.68
CA PHE A 53 -13.11 -9.94 12.70
C PHE A 53 -13.57 -11.29 13.28
N GLU A 54 -12.82 -11.84 14.23
CA GLU A 54 -13.19 -13.05 14.98
C GLU A 54 -14.42 -12.85 15.87
N GLN A 55 -14.74 -11.61 16.27
CA GLN A 55 -15.79 -11.30 17.23
C GLN A 55 -17.10 -10.80 16.60
N ILE A 56 -17.09 -10.46 15.30
CA ILE A 56 -18.27 -9.93 14.61
C ILE A 56 -18.99 -11.02 13.78
N PRO A 57 -20.32 -10.88 13.54
CA PRO A 57 -21.11 -11.87 12.82
C PRO A 57 -20.58 -12.19 11.42
N GLU A 58 -20.88 -13.38 10.91
CA GLU A 58 -20.52 -13.79 9.54
C GLU A 58 -21.12 -12.88 8.45
N SER A 59 -22.27 -12.26 8.74
CA SER A 59 -22.91 -11.31 7.82
C SER A 59 -22.17 -9.97 7.70
N ALA A 60 -21.29 -9.64 8.65
CA ALA A 60 -20.51 -8.40 8.62
C ALA A 60 -19.33 -8.51 7.64
N SER A 61 -18.97 -7.40 6.99
CA SER A 61 -17.78 -7.37 6.16
C SER A 61 -16.51 -7.38 7.02
N LYS A 62 -15.67 -8.38 6.80
CA LYS A 62 -14.38 -8.59 7.48
C LYS A 62 -13.24 -8.27 6.51
N THR A 63 -13.05 -6.98 6.20
CA THR A 63 -12.14 -6.55 5.13
C THR A 63 -11.06 -5.61 5.65
N PHE A 64 -9.80 -5.98 5.45
CA PHE A 64 -8.63 -5.13 5.68
C PHE A 64 -8.04 -4.71 4.34
N ILE A 65 -7.86 -3.40 4.14
CA ILE A 65 -7.30 -2.83 2.92
C ILE A 65 -6.06 -2.01 3.27
N HIS A 66 -4.91 -2.44 2.79
CA HIS A 66 -3.67 -1.65 2.84
C HIS A 66 -3.59 -0.76 1.60
N ALA A 67 -3.49 0.55 1.81
CA ALA A 67 -3.24 1.52 0.74
C ALA A 67 -1.80 1.41 0.22
N GLY A 68 -1.67 0.77 -0.93
CA GLY A 68 -0.42 0.46 -1.61
C GLY A 68 -0.06 1.44 -2.71
N ASN A 69 0.99 1.08 -3.45
CA ASN A 69 1.36 1.66 -4.75
C ASN A 69 2.23 0.65 -5.51
N ILE A 70 2.66 1.02 -6.72
CA ILE A 70 3.51 0.22 -7.62
C ILE A 70 4.78 -0.39 -7.01
N LEU A 71 5.31 0.17 -5.91
CA LEU A 71 6.67 -0.13 -5.45
C LEU A 71 6.82 -1.53 -4.85
N ASN A 72 5.70 -2.26 -4.66
CA ASN A 72 5.75 -3.69 -4.32
C ASN A 72 6.29 -4.57 -5.45
N THR A 73 6.23 -4.10 -6.71
CA THR A 73 6.56 -4.88 -7.91
C THR A 73 7.52 -4.17 -8.84
N THR A 74 7.68 -2.85 -8.71
CA THR A 74 8.60 -2.06 -9.55
C THR A 74 9.65 -1.35 -8.72
N THR A 75 10.91 -1.57 -9.07
CA THR A 75 12.03 -0.85 -8.47
C THR A 75 12.15 0.56 -9.04
N MET A 76 12.24 1.54 -8.16
CA MET A 76 12.57 2.92 -8.51
C MET A 76 13.73 3.37 -7.61
N PRO A 77 14.96 3.58 -8.13
CA PRO A 77 16.14 3.89 -7.33
C PRO A 77 15.98 5.03 -6.31
N PRO A 78 15.25 6.13 -6.61
CA PRO A 78 14.98 7.20 -5.62
C PRO A 78 14.23 6.75 -4.36
N PHE A 79 13.57 5.57 -4.37
CA PHE A 79 12.55 5.18 -3.40
C PHE A 79 12.86 3.87 -2.67
N LEU A 80 14.14 3.52 -2.44
CA LEU A 80 14.52 2.25 -1.81
C LEU A 80 13.77 2.00 -0.48
N SER A 81 13.82 2.94 0.47
CA SER A 81 13.16 2.82 1.79
C SER A 81 11.66 2.55 1.65
N LEU A 82 10.99 3.33 0.80
CA LEU A 82 9.56 3.22 0.56
C LEU A 82 9.21 1.90 -0.14
N GLY A 83 10.00 1.48 -1.12
CA GLY A 83 9.82 0.21 -1.82
C GLY A 83 9.98 -0.98 -0.90
N LEU A 84 11.02 -0.99 -0.05
CA LEU A 84 11.19 -2.03 0.98
C LEU A 84 9.96 -2.11 1.91
N GLY A 85 9.45 -0.96 2.36
CA GLY A 85 8.24 -0.91 3.18
C GLY A 85 7.00 -1.44 2.44
N LYS A 86 6.76 -0.98 1.20
CA LYS A 86 5.59 -1.38 0.39
C LYS A 86 5.63 -2.85 -0.02
N SER A 87 6.81 -3.39 -0.33
CA SER A 87 6.99 -4.82 -0.61
C SER A 87 6.78 -5.69 0.63
N ALA A 88 7.33 -5.30 1.78
CA ALA A 88 7.10 -6.02 3.02
C ALA A 88 5.61 -6.00 3.43
N ALA A 89 4.94 -4.85 3.24
CA ALA A 89 3.51 -4.75 3.47
C ALA A 89 2.68 -5.63 2.54
N ALA A 90 2.95 -5.58 1.23
CA ALA A 90 2.33 -6.45 0.25
C ALA A 90 2.49 -7.93 0.60
N TYR A 91 3.69 -8.34 1.03
CA TYR A 91 3.99 -9.72 1.39
C TYR A 91 3.14 -10.23 2.57
N PHE A 92 3.03 -9.46 3.66
CA PHE A 92 2.20 -9.90 4.79
C PHE A 92 0.71 -9.89 4.45
N ILE A 93 0.26 -8.96 3.60
CA ILE A 93 -1.14 -8.92 3.12
C ILE A 93 -1.46 -10.16 2.28
N GLN A 94 -0.57 -10.54 1.36
CA GLN A 94 -0.71 -11.77 0.59
C GLN A 94 -0.77 -12.99 1.52
N HIS A 95 0.10 -13.05 2.53
CA HIS A 95 0.09 -14.14 3.50
C HIS A 95 -1.23 -14.22 4.27
N ALA A 96 -1.74 -13.08 4.74
CA ALA A 96 -3.01 -13.01 5.45
C ALA A 96 -4.19 -13.42 4.55
N ALA A 97 -4.21 -12.97 3.30
CA ALA A 97 -5.25 -13.33 2.32
C ALA A 97 -5.31 -14.85 2.09
N VAL A 98 -4.16 -15.53 2.07
CA VAL A 98 -4.10 -17.00 1.98
C VAL A 98 -4.53 -17.64 3.30
N ALA A 99 -3.92 -17.23 4.43
CA ALA A 99 -4.07 -17.88 5.73
C ALA A 99 -5.45 -17.73 6.37
N TYR A 100 -6.22 -16.72 5.98
CA TYR A 100 -7.57 -16.44 6.49
C TYR A 100 -8.68 -16.64 5.46
N SER A 101 -8.36 -17.16 4.28
CA SER A 101 -9.32 -17.36 3.17
C SER A 101 -10.51 -18.25 3.55
N ASP A 102 -10.30 -19.20 4.46
CA ASP A 102 -11.31 -20.13 4.98
C ASP A 102 -12.21 -19.54 6.07
N ARG A 103 -11.87 -18.35 6.61
CA ARG A 103 -12.61 -17.69 7.71
C ARG A 103 -13.50 -16.53 7.23
N GLY A 104 -13.56 -16.30 5.92
CA GLY A 104 -14.29 -15.17 5.33
C GLY A 104 -13.63 -13.81 5.56
N PHE A 105 -12.39 -13.77 6.06
CA PHE A 105 -11.65 -12.51 6.19
C PHE A 105 -11.00 -12.18 4.85
N LYS A 106 -11.00 -10.91 4.50
CA LYS A 106 -10.48 -10.42 3.23
C LYS A 106 -9.33 -9.44 3.48
N PHE A 107 -8.20 -9.68 2.84
CA PHE A 107 -7.01 -8.84 2.93
C PHE A 107 -6.58 -8.41 1.53
N TYR A 108 -6.44 -7.10 1.34
CA TYR A 108 -6.13 -6.50 0.05
C TYR A 108 -5.00 -5.49 0.14
N TYR A 109 -4.10 -5.53 -0.85
CA TYR A 109 -3.14 -4.49 -1.15
C TYR A 109 -3.66 -3.74 -2.37
N ALA A 110 -4.09 -2.50 -2.19
CA ALA A 110 -4.74 -1.73 -3.25
C ALA A 110 -3.80 -0.68 -3.86
N ASP A 111 -3.69 -0.66 -5.17
CA ASP A 111 -2.73 0.16 -5.92
C ASP A 111 -3.42 0.83 -7.13
N GLU A 112 -3.53 2.16 -7.12
CA GLU A 112 -4.09 2.92 -8.23
C GLU A 112 -3.08 3.02 -9.39
N ARG A 113 -3.52 2.64 -10.58
CA ARG A 113 -2.74 2.62 -11.82
C ARG A 113 -3.39 3.51 -12.88
N ASN A 114 -2.56 3.97 -13.80
CA ASN A 114 -3.03 4.46 -15.08
C ASN A 114 -3.54 3.30 -15.96
N PRO A 115 -4.33 3.56 -17.02
CA PRO A 115 -4.86 2.52 -17.90
C PRO A 115 -3.79 1.65 -18.57
N ASP A 116 -2.60 2.19 -18.79
CA ASP A 116 -1.43 1.52 -19.36
C ASP A 116 -0.64 0.68 -18.33
N GLY A 117 -1.08 0.67 -17.07
CA GLY A 117 -0.43 -0.03 -15.99
C GLY A 117 0.72 0.76 -15.36
N SER A 118 1.04 1.97 -15.80
CA SER A 118 1.99 2.82 -15.07
C SER A 118 1.41 3.27 -13.72
N ASN A 119 2.28 3.77 -12.83
CA ASN A 119 1.85 4.25 -11.53
C ASN A 119 1.03 5.55 -11.65
N ALA A 120 0.00 5.71 -10.82
CA ALA A 120 -0.84 6.91 -10.85
C ALA A 120 -0.06 8.19 -10.46
N SER A 121 1.02 8.09 -9.69
CA SER A 121 1.86 9.24 -9.29
C SER A 121 1.01 10.40 -8.71
N ARG A 122 0.94 11.54 -9.41
CA ARG A 122 0.19 12.73 -8.99
C ARG A 122 -1.28 12.70 -9.44
N GLY A 123 -1.66 11.69 -10.23
CA GLY A 123 -3.01 11.49 -10.76
C GLY A 123 -3.93 10.69 -9.85
N ILE A 124 -3.49 10.33 -8.64
CA ILE A 124 -4.29 9.60 -7.65
C ILE A 124 -5.63 10.31 -7.38
N SER A 125 -6.69 9.53 -7.18
CA SER A 125 -8.05 10.05 -6.98
C SER A 125 -8.68 9.48 -5.71
N GLY A 126 -8.89 10.35 -4.72
CA GLY A 126 -9.57 9.96 -3.47
C GLY A 126 -10.97 9.37 -3.69
N GLU A 127 -11.73 9.89 -4.66
CA GLU A 127 -13.04 9.35 -5.03
C GLU A 127 -12.94 7.95 -5.65
N ALA A 128 -11.96 7.72 -6.52
CA ALA A 128 -11.73 6.39 -7.10
C ALA A 128 -11.37 5.37 -6.01
N HIS A 129 -10.47 5.74 -5.10
CA HIS A 129 -10.14 4.93 -3.92
C HIS A 129 -11.38 4.61 -3.08
N ALA A 130 -12.21 5.60 -2.76
CA ALA A 130 -13.40 5.40 -1.94
C ALA A 130 -14.40 4.42 -2.59
N LYS A 131 -14.69 4.61 -3.89
CA LYS A 131 -15.57 3.71 -4.65
C LYS A 131 -15.00 2.29 -4.69
N PHE A 132 -13.71 2.15 -4.99
CA PHE A 132 -13.09 0.84 -5.11
C PHE A 132 -12.96 0.11 -3.77
N TYR A 133 -12.66 0.83 -2.68
CA TYR A 133 -12.58 0.23 -1.35
C TYR A 133 -13.96 -0.20 -0.83
N LEU A 134 -15.00 0.58 -1.13
CA LEU A 134 -16.38 0.18 -0.84
C LEU A 134 -16.70 -1.14 -1.56
N GLN A 135 -16.41 -1.22 -2.86
CA GLN A 135 -16.60 -2.45 -3.64
C GLN A 135 -15.86 -3.65 -3.02
N LEU A 136 -14.58 -3.49 -2.67
CA LEU A 136 -13.79 -4.56 -2.01
C LEU A 136 -14.39 -4.99 -0.67
N SER A 137 -14.95 -4.05 0.09
CA SER A 137 -15.60 -4.35 1.37
C SER A 137 -16.90 -5.12 1.18
N GLU A 138 -17.65 -4.89 0.10
CA GLU A 138 -18.94 -5.52 -0.14
C GLU A 138 -18.83 -6.91 -0.78
N THR A 139 -17.66 -7.28 -1.32
CA THR A 139 -17.47 -8.63 -1.89
C THR A 139 -17.64 -9.72 -0.83
N LYS A 140 -18.27 -10.83 -1.24
CA LYS A 140 -18.60 -11.93 -0.31
C LYS A 140 -17.41 -12.81 0.02
N SER A 141 -16.45 -12.94 -0.89
CA SER A 141 -15.26 -13.76 -0.73
C SER A 141 -14.00 -12.98 -1.05
N GLN A 142 -12.87 -13.51 -0.58
CA GLN A 142 -11.53 -13.04 -0.95
C GLN A 142 -11.35 -13.14 -2.48
N GLY A 143 -11.04 -12.01 -3.12
CA GLY A 143 -10.57 -11.96 -4.50
C GLY A 143 -9.04 -12.03 -4.58
N SER A 144 -8.45 -11.55 -5.68
CA SER A 144 -6.99 -11.33 -5.74
C SER A 144 -6.53 -10.48 -4.55
N TRP A 145 -5.46 -10.86 -3.87
CA TRP A 145 -4.92 -10.04 -2.77
C TRP A 145 -4.31 -8.73 -3.31
N HIS A 146 -3.74 -8.79 -4.52
CA HIS A 146 -3.13 -7.65 -5.20
C HIS A 146 -4.19 -6.98 -6.08
N GLN A 147 -4.70 -5.86 -5.60
CA GLN A 147 -5.82 -5.14 -6.19
C GLN A 147 -5.31 -3.89 -6.90
N THR A 148 -4.83 -4.08 -8.13
CA THR A 148 -4.50 -2.97 -9.03
C THR A 148 -5.78 -2.44 -9.68
N PHE A 149 -6.04 -1.15 -9.57
CA PHE A 149 -7.27 -0.55 -10.09
C PHE A 149 -7.01 0.74 -10.84
N VAL A 150 -7.87 1.03 -11.80
CA VAL A 150 -7.80 2.26 -12.60
C VAL A 150 -9.06 3.07 -12.33
N LYS A 151 -8.90 4.38 -12.14
CA LYS A 151 -10.02 5.30 -11.96
C LYS A 151 -11.08 5.11 -13.04
N ASP A 152 -12.34 5.07 -12.63
CA ASP A 152 -13.54 4.89 -13.47
C ASP A 152 -13.60 3.57 -14.26
N ILE A 153 -12.67 2.64 -14.02
CA ILE A 153 -12.62 1.31 -14.65
C ILE A 153 -12.71 0.19 -13.59
N GLY A 154 -12.10 0.39 -12.41
CA GLY A 154 -12.03 -0.62 -11.36
C GLY A 154 -10.82 -1.55 -11.53
N TYR A 155 -10.96 -2.79 -11.04
CA TYR A 155 -9.84 -3.75 -11.02
C TYR A 155 -9.35 -4.08 -12.42
N LYS A 156 -8.03 -4.03 -12.61
CA LYS A 156 -7.35 -4.46 -13.82
C LYS A 156 -6.03 -5.11 -13.45
N GLN A 157 -5.88 -6.38 -13.80
CA GLN A 157 -4.61 -7.07 -13.62
C GLN A 157 -3.57 -6.53 -14.62
N PHE A 158 -2.42 -6.15 -14.09
CA PHE A 158 -1.24 -5.82 -14.86
C PHE A 158 -0.17 -6.90 -14.66
N SER A 159 0.64 -7.12 -15.68
CA SER A 159 1.81 -8.02 -15.66
C SER A 159 2.95 -7.42 -14.86
#